data_AF-S7Q847-F1
#
_entry.id   AF-S7Q847-F1
#
_cell.length_a   1.000
_cell.length_b   1.000
_cell.length_c   1.000
_cell.angle_alpha   90.00
_cell.angle_beta   90.00
_cell.angle_gamma   90.00
#
_symmetry.space_group_name_H-M   'P 1'
#
loop_
_entity.id
_entity.type
_entity.pdbx_description
1 polymer ?
#
loop_
_entity_poly.entity_id
_entity_poly.type
_entity_poly.pdbx_seq_one_letter_code
_entity_poly.pdbx_strand_id
1 'polypeptide(L)'
;MDLPIFKKCPDPTLEYYKSLLEGWDKHSNGRIDLQPKPSLSFLFGGVGDARHAYGTFIDIHRQFRKLDPSKKADVRIHLTLLDIHPAVLARGLLILSLPHKLTDEGLHKTERLEIRATVFHAFCGYVMPGPCHDM
;
A
#
# COMPACT_ATOMS: atom_id res chain seq x y z
N MET A 1 -0.16 -5.93 31.94
CA MET A 1 0.99 -6.09 31.03
C MET A 1 0.68 -5.18 29.87
N ASP A 2 1.19 -3.95 29.90
CA ASP A 2 0.87 -2.94 28.88
C ASP A 2 1.76 -3.17 27.67
N LEU A 3 1.16 -3.56 26.55
CA LEU A 3 1.88 -3.72 25.29
C LEU A 3 2.14 -2.31 24.71
N PRO A 4 3.38 -1.98 24.31
CA PRO A 4 3.69 -0.67 23.77
C PRO A 4 2.88 -0.41 22.48
N ILE A 5 2.12 0.69 22.49
CA ILE A 5 1.35 1.14 21.33
C ILE A 5 2.29 1.90 20.39
N PHE A 6 2.75 1.24 19.33
CA PHE A 6 3.67 1.84 18.35
C PHE A 6 3.00 2.76 17.33
N LYS A 7 1.67 2.66 17.18
CA LYS A 7 0.87 3.49 16.29
C LYS A 7 -0.46 3.81 16.96
N LYS A 8 -0.85 5.09 16.97
CA LYS A 8 -2.19 5.50 17.36
C LYS A 8 -3.22 4.80 16.44
N CYS A 9 -4.34 4.36 17.01
CA CYS A 9 -5.44 3.84 16.20
C CYS A 9 -5.84 4.90 15.16
N PRO A 10 -5.92 4.56 13.87
CA PRO A 10 -6.43 5.45 12.84
C PRO A 10 -7.77 6.01 13.26
N ASP A 11 -7.90 7.32 13.30
CA ASP A 11 -9.20 7.93 13.44
C ASP A 11 -9.93 7.73 12.10
N PRO A 12 -10.99 6.91 12.02
CA PRO A 12 -11.65 6.62 10.75
C PRO A 12 -12.32 7.86 10.13
N THR A 13 -12.47 8.95 10.90
CA THR A 13 -13.01 10.23 10.44
C THR A 13 -11.94 11.17 9.88
N LEU A 14 -10.66 10.96 10.23
CA LEU A 14 -9.52 11.76 9.77
C LEU A 14 -8.61 11.01 8.79
N GLU A 15 -8.48 9.69 8.94
CA GLU A 15 -7.58 8.81 8.19
C GLU A 15 -8.33 8.00 7.13
N TYR A 16 -9.15 8.70 6.34
CA TYR A 16 -9.82 8.13 5.17
C TYR A 16 -8.82 7.88 4.06
N TYR A 17 -8.52 6.62 3.76
CA TYR A 17 -7.66 6.30 2.62
C TYR A 17 -8.45 6.47 1.31
N LYS A 18 -7.87 7.21 0.37
CA LYS A 18 -8.46 7.45 -0.95
C LYS A 18 -7.42 7.20 -2.03
N SER A 19 -7.84 6.50 -3.09
CA SER A 19 -7.07 6.38 -4.32
C SER A 19 -6.94 7.76 -4.96
N LEU A 20 -5.75 8.13 -5.45
CA LEU A 20 -5.59 9.39 -6.18
C LEU A 20 -6.35 9.38 -7.53
N LEU A 21 -6.80 8.22 -8.01
CA LEU A 21 -7.68 8.13 -9.18
C LEU A 21 -9.14 8.45 -8.88
N GLU A 22 -9.56 8.53 -7.61
CA GLU A 22 -10.94 8.87 -7.23
C GLU A 22 -11.17 10.38 -7.05
N GLY A 23 -10.17 11.20 -7.42
CA GLY A 23 -10.23 12.67 -7.29
C GLY A 23 -10.02 13.16 -5.86
N TRP A 24 -9.66 14.43 -5.70
CA TRP A 24 -9.34 15.02 -4.39
C TRP A 24 -10.50 15.80 -3.76
N ASP A 25 -11.43 16.36 -4.55
CA ASP A 25 -12.48 17.23 -4.05
C ASP A 25 -13.87 16.52 -4.03
N LYS A 26 -14.81 17.10 -3.28
CA LYS A 26 -16.21 16.65 -3.22
C LYS A 26 -17.06 17.21 -4.37
N HIS A 27 -16.48 18.06 -5.22
CA HIS A 27 -17.19 18.85 -6.22
C HIS A 27 -16.81 18.52 -7.67
N SER A 28 -15.67 17.89 -7.92
CA SER A 28 -15.33 17.35 -9.23
C SER A 28 -15.57 15.84 -9.23
N ASN A 29 -16.29 15.36 -10.23
CA ASN A 29 -16.36 13.94 -10.60
C ASN A 29 -15.03 13.46 -11.20
N GLY A 30 -13.89 13.95 -10.68
CA GLY A 30 -12.55 13.89 -11.28
C GLY A 30 -11.88 12.52 -11.18
N ARG A 31 -12.62 11.46 -11.52
CA ARG A 31 -12.06 10.13 -11.65
C ARG A 31 -11.02 10.13 -12.77
N ILE A 32 -9.82 9.65 -12.46
CA ILE A 32 -8.78 9.44 -13.45
C ILE A 32 -8.91 8.01 -13.95
N ASP A 33 -9.20 7.87 -15.24
CA ASP A 33 -9.19 6.58 -15.90
C ASP A 33 -7.85 6.37 -16.63
N LEU A 34 -7.36 5.12 -16.64
CA LEU A 34 -6.17 4.71 -17.41
C LEU A 34 -6.33 4.91 -18.92
N GLN A 35 -7.55 5.14 -19.39
CA GLN A 35 -7.85 5.49 -20.77
C GLN A 35 -8.67 6.78 -20.76
N PRO A 36 -8.29 7.78 -21.56
CA PRO A 36 -7.28 7.77 -22.63
C PRO A 36 -5.85 8.09 -22.14
N LYS A 37 -5.55 7.98 -20.83
CA LYS A 37 -4.26 8.37 -20.22
C LYS A 37 -3.40 7.14 -19.89
N PRO A 38 -2.75 6.50 -20.87
CA PRO A 38 -2.00 5.28 -20.62
C PRO A 38 -0.76 5.54 -19.76
N SER A 39 -0.23 6.77 -19.74
CA SER A 39 0.92 7.15 -18.92
C SER A 39 0.50 8.06 -17.77
N LEU A 40 0.68 7.59 -16.53
CA LEU A 40 0.38 8.34 -15.30
C LEU A 40 1.56 8.29 -14.34
N SER A 41 1.83 9.42 -13.69
CA SER A 41 2.84 9.56 -12.66
C SER A 41 2.24 10.19 -11.41
N PHE A 42 2.50 9.59 -10.25
CA PHE A 42 2.01 10.07 -8.95
C PHE A 42 3.18 10.30 -7.99
N LEU A 43 3.15 11.42 -7.28
CA LEU A 43 4.06 11.73 -6.17
C LEU A 43 3.27 11.71 -4.87
N PHE A 44 3.71 10.89 -3.91
CA PHE A 44 3.22 10.85 -2.54
C PHE A 44 4.26 11.50 -1.64
N GLY A 45 4.14 12.81 -1.39
CA GLY A 45 4.99 13.54 -0.46
C GLY A 45 4.47 13.41 0.97
N GLY A 46 5.30 12.93 1.90
CA GLY A 46 4.86 12.59 3.25
C GLY A 46 3.95 11.35 3.23
N VAL A 47 4.43 10.28 2.59
CA VAL A 47 3.64 9.07 2.32
C VAL A 47 3.12 8.37 3.59
N GLY A 48 3.76 8.56 4.75
CA GLY A 48 3.26 8.13 6.05
C GLY A 48 3.10 6.61 6.16
N ASP A 49 1.88 6.09 6.16
CA ASP A 49 1.64 4.64 6.18
C ASP A 49 1.35 4.05 4.79
N ALA A 50 1.53 4.86 3.74
CA ALA A 50 1.38 4.49 2.35
C ALA A 50 0.01 3.96 1.93
N ARG A 51 -1.03 4.08 2.78
CA ARG A 51 -2.38 3.61 2.46
C ARG A 51 -2.96 4.24 1.21
N HIS A 52 -2.71 5.53 0.98
CA HIS A 52 -3.10 6.22 -0.24
C HIS A 52 -2.36 5.68 -1.48
N ALA A 53 -1.07 5.38 -1.34
CA ALA A 53 -0.27 4.80 -2.42
C ALA A 53 -0.76 3.38 -2.77
N TYR A 54 -1.03 2.54 -1.76
CA TYR A 54 -1.58 1.20 -1.97
C TYR A 54 -3.00 1.24 -2.55
N GLY A 55 -3.86 2.13 -2.06
CA GLY A 55 -5.20 2.32 -2.61
C GLY A 55 -5.14 2.72 -4.09
N THR A 56 -4.25 3.64 -4.44
CA THR A 56 -4.00 4.05 -5.83
C THR A 56 -3.50 2.87 -6.66
N PHE A 57 -2.51 2.10 -6.19
CA PHE A 57 -1.99 0.93 -6.89
C PHE A 57 -3.05 -0.15 -7.13
N ILE A 58 -3.89 -0.43 -6.13
CA ILE A 58 -4.99 -1.39 -6.23
C ILE A 58 -6.03 -0.92 -7.25
N ASP A 59 -6.40 0.36 -7.24
CA ASP A 59 -7.37 0.92 -8.19
C ASP A 59 -6.82 0.91 -9.62
N ILE A 60 -5.54 1.25 -9.82
CA ILE A 60 -4.82 1.09 -11.10
C ILE A 60 -4.93 -0.36 -11.58
N HIS A 61 -4.62 -1.33 -10.72
CA HIS A 61 -4.71 -2.74 -11.09
C HIS A 61 -6.15 -3.15 -11.48
N ARG A 62 -7.16 -2.67 -10.75
CA ARG A 62 -8.58 -2.91 -11.06
C ARG A 62 -8.96 -2.35 -12.42
N GLN A 63 -8.53 -1.13 -12.76
CA GLN A 63 -8.76 -0.53 -14.07
C GLN A 63 -8.00 -1.28 -15.16
N PHE A 64 -6.72 -1.61 -14.92
CA PHE A 64 -5.86 -2.33 -15.85
C PHE A 64 -6.46 -3.68 -16.25
N ARG A 65 -7.04 -4.43 -15.30
CA ARG A 65 -7.68 -5.73 -15.59
C ARG A 65 -8.86 -5.64 -16.57
N LYS A 66 -9.54 -4.49 -16.63
CA LYS A 66 -10.70 -4.23 -17.51
C LYS A 66 -10.30 -3.79 -18.92
N LEU A 67 -9.03 -3.48 -19.16
CA LEU A 67 -8.55 -3.04 -20.47
C LEU A 67 -8.46 -4.21 -21.46
N ASP A 68 -8.65 -3.90 -22.73
CA ASP A 68 -8.34 -4.80 -23.84
C ASP A 68 -6.84 -5.14 -23.85
N PRO A 69 -6.44 -6.35 -24.29
CA PRO A 69 -5.03 -6.75 -24.32
C PRO A 69 -4.11 -5.77 -25.05
N SER A 70 -4.57 -5.18 -26.16
CA SER A 70 -3.82 -4.18 -26.93
C SER A 70 -3.52 -2.93 -26.10
N LYS A 71 -4.49 -2.45 -25.32
CA LYS A 71 -4.36 -1.25 -24.48
C LYS A 71 -3.50 -1.46 -23.24
N LYS A 72 -3.39 -2.71 -22.75
CA LYS A 72 -2.54 -3.03 -21.59
C LYS A 72 -1.06 -2.79 -21.86
N ALA A 73 -0.61 -3.03 -23.10
CA ALA A 73 0.79 -2.86 -23.50
C ALA A 73 1.25 -1.39 -23.41
N ASP A 74 0.31 -0.45 -23.58
CA ASP A 74 0.61 0.99 -23.58
C ASP A 74 0.64 1.59 -22.17
N VAL A 75 0.13 0.89 -21.15
CA VAL A 75 0.01 1.44 -19.79
C VAL A 75 1.40 1.58 -19.13
N ARG A 76 1.72 2.80 -18.72
CA ARG A 76 2.92 3.19 -17.98
C ARG A 76 2.52 3.89 -16.68
N ILE A 77 2.91 3.30 -15.55
CA ILE A 77 2.57 3.82 -14.22
C ILE A 77 3.87 4.06 -13.46
N HIS A 78 4.02 5.27 -12.94
CA HIS A 78 5.13 5.64 -12.06
C HIS A 78 4.60 6.14 -10.72
N LEU A 79 5.04 5.54 -9.62
CA LEU A 79 4.69 5.94 -8.25
C LEU A 79 5.98 6.34 -7.53
N THR A 80 6.07 7.60 -7.10
CA THR A 80 7.17 8.09 -6.26
C THR A 80 6.67 8.27 -4.84
N LEU A 81 7.23 7.51 -3.91
CA LEU A 81 6.88 7.58 -2.49
C LEU A 81 8.03 8.28 -1.75
N LEU A 82 7.74 9.44 -1.17
CA LEU A 82 8.72 10.29 -0.48
C LEU A 82 8.30 10.49 0.98
N ASP A 83 9.25 10.32 1.89
CA ASP A 83 9.09 10.63 3.31
C ASP A 83 10.41 11.10 3.91
N ILE A 84 10.33 11.90 4.97
CA ILE A 84 11.50 12.30 5.75
C ILE A 84 11.94 11.21 6.72
N HIS A 85 11.02 10.30 7.09
CA HIS A 85 11.29 9.24 8.04
C HIS A 85 11.68 7.95 7.31
N PRO A 86 12.94 7.48 7.43
CA PRO A 86 13.37 6.26 6.73
C PRO A 86 12.59 5.01 7.18
N ALA A 87 12.15 4.96 8.44
CA ALA A 87 11.34 3.87 8.97
C ALA A 87 9.98 3.73 8.25
N VAL A 88 9.39 4.86 7.80
CA VAL A 88 8.17 4.87 7.01
C VAL A 88 8.40 4.19 5.65
N LEU A 89 9.49 4.55 4.97
CA LEU A 89 9.83 3.98 3.67
C LEU A 89 10.18 2.50 3.78
N ALA A 90 10.92 2.11 4.81
CA ALA A 90 11.26 0.70 5.08
C ALA A 90 10.00 -0.15 5.29
N ARG A 91 9.06 0.33 6.13
CA ARG A 91 7.74 -0.30 6.30
C ARG A 91 6.99 -0.39 4.98
N GLY A 92 7.01 0.70 4.20
CA GLY A 92 6.38 0.77 2.90
C GLY A 92 6.88 -0.32 1.94
N LEU A 93 8.20 -0.53 1.92
CA LEU A 93 8.89 -1.53 1.12
C LEU A 93 8.59 -2.97 1.59
N LEU A 94 8.51 -3.21 2.90
CA LEU A 94 8.12 -4.52 3.44
C LEU A 94 6.74 -4.94 2.95
N ILE A 95 5.76 -4.04 3.03
CA ILE A 95 4.39 -4.33 2.57
C ILE A 95 4.32 -4.57 1.05
N LEU A 96 5.21 -3.96 0.26
CA LEU A 96 5.28 -4.21 -1.19
C LEU A 96 6.01 -5.51 -1.55
N SER A 97 7.07 -5.86 -0.81
CA SER A 97 7.96 -6.98 -1.16
C SER A 97 7.54 -8.32 -0.57
N LEU A 98 7.00 -8.33 0.64
CA LEU A 98 6.63 -9.55 1.36
C LEU A 98 5.49 -10.34 0.70
N PRO A 99 4.42 -9.70 0.16
CA PRO A 99 3.40 -10.44 -0.58
C PRO A 99 3.95 -11.14 -1.82
N HIS A 100 4.97 -10.58 -2.48
CA HIS A 100 5.63 -11.26 -3.59
C HIS A 100 6.35 -12.52 -3.13
N LYS A 101 7.02 -12.50 -1.97
CA LYS A 101 7.61 -13.73 -1.41
C LYS A 101 6.55 -14.81 -1.15
N LEU A 102 5.34 -14.45 -0.75
CA LEU A 102 4.26 -15.42 -0.52
C LEU A 102 3.83 -16.19 -1.78
N THR A 103 4.17 -15.72 -2.99
CA THR A 103 3.91 -16.47 -4.23
C THR A 103 4.91 -17.60 -4.48
N ASP A 104 5.99 -17.67 -3.69
CA ASP A 104 6.92 -18.80 -3.73
C ASP A 104 6.28 -20.06 -3.12
N GLU A 105 6.22 -21.12 -3.91
CA GLU A 105 5.67 -22.42 -3.51
C GLU A 105 6.63 -23.21 -2.61
N GLY A 106 7.93 -22.89 -2.62
CA GLY A 106 8.97 -23.54 -1.82
C GLY A 106 9.05 -23.10 -0.36
N LEU A 107 8.29 -22.07 0.03
CA LEU A 107 8.29 -21.53 1.40
C LEU A 107 7.80 -22.53 2.44
N HIS A 108 8.57 -22.68 3.52
CA HIS A 108 8.15 -23.48 4.67
C HIS A 108 6.91 -22.86 5.35
N LYS A 109 6.12 -23.68 6.04
CA LYS A 109 4.89 -23.23 6.72
C LYS A 109 5.17 -22.12 7.75
N THR A 110 6.28 -22.23 8.48
CA THR A 110 6.71 -21.24 9.47
C THR A 110 7.05 -19.90 8.83
N GLU A 111 7.89 -19.89 7.79
CA GLU A 111 8.26 -18.65 7.08
C GLU A 111 7.04 -17.96 6.47
N ARG A 112 6.11 -18.75 5.91
CA ARG A 112 4.84 -18.23 5.38
C ARG A 112 4.01 -17.57 6.48
N LEU A 113 3.98 -18.13 7.69
CA LEU A 113 3.28 -17.56 8.84
C LEU A 113 3.96 -16.27 9.30
N GLU A 114 5.28 -16.25 9.41
CA GLU A 114 6.07 -15.07 9.80
C GLU A 114 5.89 -13.92 8.80
N ILE A 115 5.91 -14.20 7.50
CA ILE A 115 5.67 -13.19 6.46
C ILE A 115 4.25 -12.61 6.59
N ARG A 116 3.23 -13.47 6.79
CA ARG A 116 1.84 -13.02 6.98
C ARG A 116 1.66 -12.19 8.24
N ALA A 117 2.25 -12.63 9.35
CA ALA A 117 2.24 -11.90 10.61
C ALA A 117 2.93 -10.53 10.45
N THR A 118 4.09 -10.50 9.79
CA THR A 118 4.82 -9.26 9.53
C THR A 118 4.00 -8.29 8.70
N VAL A 119 3.40 -8.74 7.59
CA VAL A 119 2.52 -7.89 6.76
C VAL A 119 1.34 -7.38 7.57
N PHE A 120 0.69 -8.25 8.35
CA PHE A 120 -0.46 -7.89 9.18
C PHE A 120 -0.08 -6.83 10.23
N HIS A 121 0.97 -7.07 11.02
CA HIS A 121 1.36 -6.16 12.10
C HIS A 121 1.97 -4.86 11.57
N ALA A 122 2.76 -4.90 10.50
CA ALA A 122 3.32 -3.70 9.88
C ALA A 122 2.24 -2.82 9.22
N PHE A 123 1.19 -3.42 8.64
CA PHE A 123 0.12 -2.67 7.98
C PHE A 123 -0.96 -2.17 8.95
N CYS A 124 -1.39 -3.04 9.88
CA CYS A 124 -2.45 -2.74 10.83
C CYS A 124 -1.92 -1.93 12.03
N GLY A 125 -0.70 -2.19 12.51
CA GLY A 125 0.02 -1.34 13.46
C GLY A 125 -0.54 -1.25 14.88
N TYR A 126 -1.53 -2.06 15.26
CA TYR A 126 -2.23 -1.88 16.54
C TYR A 126 -1.52 -2.49 17.74
N VAL A 127 -0.94 -3.68 17.57
CA VAL A 127 -0.30 -4.44 18.63
C VAL A 127 0.79 -5.29 18.02
N MET A 128 2.02 -5.19 18.52
CA MET A 128 3.08 -6.15 18.26
C MET A 128 3.05 -7.23 19.35
N PRO A 129 3.01 -8.53 18.99
CA PRO A 129 3.17 -9.59 19.98
C PRO A 129 4.51 -9.46 20.69
N GLY A 130 4.56 -9.69 22.01
CA GLY A 130 5.78 -9.56 22.82
C GLY A 130 7.04 -10.21 22.22
N PRO A 131 6.98 -11.45 21.70
CA PRO A 131 8.15 -12.08 21.08
C PRO A 131 8.72 -11.34 19.86
N CYS A 132 7.91 -10.55 19.16
CA CYS A 132 8.35 -9.73 18.02
C CYS A 132 8.85 -8.34 18.44
N HIS A 133 8.60 -7.94 19.69
CA HIS A 133 9.13 -6.71 20.27
C HIS A 133 10.54 -6.92 20.85
N ASP A 134 10.79 -8.10 21.41
CA ASP A 134 12.01 -8.41 22.15
C ASP A 134 13.12 -9.04 21.28
N MET A 135 12.90 -9.20 19.97
CA MET A 135 13.92 -9.54 18.97
C MET A 135 14.65 -8.30 18.46
#